data_AF-A0A3D3HDY6-F1
#
_entry.id   AF-A0A3D3HDY6-F1
#
_cell.length_a   1.000
_cell.length_b   1.000
_cell.length_c   1.000
_cell.angle_alpha   90.00
_cell.angle_beta   90.00
_cell.angle_gamma   90.00
#
_symmetry.space_group_name_H-M   'P 1'
#
loop_
_entity.id
_entity.type
_entity.pdbx_description
1 polymer ?
#
loop_
_entity_poly.entity_id
_entity_poly.type
_entity_poly.pdbx_seq_one_letter_code
_entity_poly.pdbx_strand_id
1 'polypeptide(L)'
;MILSTCGLKCDECEFYNKTCTGCRNVKGATFWAIEMMPTKVCPLYDCAVNQRGFKDCGDCSELPCATFLQMKDPATSDEENQRMLGVRVALLRDRAN
;
A
#
# COMPACT_ATOMS: atom_id res chain seq x y z
N MET A 1 -14.02 -4.55 5.74
CA MET A 1 -12.70 -4.55 5.07
C MET A 1 -12.04 -3.19 5.21
N ILE A 2 -10.93 -3.15 5.94
CA ILE A 2 -10.11 -1.95 6.11
C ILE A 2 -8.93 -2.05 5.14
N LEU A 3 -8.91 -1.19 4.12
CA LEU A 3 -7.84 -1.20 3.12
C LEU A 3 -6.84 -0.08 3.37
N SER A 4 -5.56 -0.42 3.19
CA SER A 4 -4.49 0.55 3.05
C SER A 4 -4.60 1.28 1.70
N THR A 5 -3.86 2.38 1.56
CA THR A 5 -3.73 3.15 0.31
C THR A 5 -3.26 2.30 -0.88
N CYS A 6 -2.58 1.18 -0.64
CA CYS A 6 -2.08 0.30 -1.70
C CYS A 6 -2.85 -1.02 -1.82
N GLY A 7 -4.02 -1.13 -1.19
CA GLY A 7 -4.91 -2.30 -1.31
C GLY A 7 -4.60 -3.46 -0.37
N LEU A 8 -3.67 -3.31 0.58
CA LEU A 8 -3.47 -4.31 1.64
C LEU A 8 -4.65 -4.28 2.59
N LYS A 9 -5.10 -5.46 3.03
CA LYS A 9 -6.16 -5.59 4.02
C LYS A 9 -5.58 -5.45 5.42
N CYS A 10 -5.76 -4.28 6.02
CA CYS A 10 -5.27 -4.00 7.37
C CYS A 10 -5.96 -4.88 8.41
N ASP A 11 -7.24 -5.24 8.22
CA ASP A 11 -7.99 -6.12 9.11
C ASP A 11 -7.54 -7.59 9.06
N GLU A 12 -6.76 -8.00 8.05
CA GLU A 12 -6.13 -9.32 7.95
C GLU A 12 -4.61 -9.25 8.26
N CYS A 13 -4.07 -8.07 8.62
CA CYS A 13 -2.64 -7.86 8.85
C CYS A 13 -2.26 -8.05 10.31
N GLU A 14 -1.25 -8.88 10.58
CA GLU A 14 -0.81 -9.21 11.95
C GLU A 14 -0.28 -8.02 12.77
N PHE A 15 0.19 -6.97 12.09
CA PHE A 15 0.75 -5.76 12.69
C PHE A 15 -0.30 -4.70 13.02
N TYR A 16 -1.48 -4.77 12.39
CA TYR A 16 -2.52 -3.76 12.55
C TYR A 16 -3.10 -3.81 13.97
N ASN A 17 -3.32 -2.64 14.57
CA ASN A 17 -3.71 -2.44 15.98
C ASN A 17 -2.72 -3.00 17.03
N LYS A 18 -1.49 -3.34 16.61
CA LYS A 18 -0.37 -3.66 17.51
C LYS A 18 0.75 -2.63 17.33
N THR A 19 1.53 -2.80 16.27
CA THR A 19 2.67 -1.93 15.93
C THR A 19 2.31 -0.91 14.84
N CYS A 20 1.22 -1.15 14.11
CA CYS A 20 0.75 -0.29 13.03
C CYS A 20 -0.69 0.17 13.27
N THR A 21 -0.95 1.47 13.12
CA THR A 21 -2.31 2.04 13.21
C THR A 21 -2.93 2.32 11.84
N GLY A 22 -2.27 1.90 10.76
CA GLY A 22 -2.71 2.08 9.37
C GLY A 22 -2.08 3.30 8.69
N CYS A 23 -1.74 3.16 7.42
CA CYS A 23 -0.95 4.16 6.67
C CYS A 23 -1.60 5.56 6.63
N ARG A 24 -2.94 5.65 6.62
CA ARG A 24 -3.64 6.94 6.65
C ARG A 24 -3.46 7.68 7.97
N ASN A 25 -3.53 6.96 9.10
CA ASN A 25 -3.40 7.55 10.43
C ASN A 25 -1.99 8.11 10.67
N VAL A 26 -0.97 7.44 10.13
CA VAL A 26 0.43 7.86 10.21
C VAL A 26 0.91 8.64 9.00
N LYS A 27 0.00 9.04 8.09
CA LYS A 27 0.32 9.79 6.86
C LYS A 27 1.47 9.17 6.03
N GLY A 28 1.46 7.84 5.91
CA GLY A 28 2.46 7.07 5.18
C GLY A 28 3.72 6.72 5.97
N ALA A 29 3.93 7.29 7.16
CA ALA A 29 5.04 6.97 8.05
C ALA A 29 4.76 5.70 8.88
N THR A 30 4.56 4.56 8.21
CA THR A 30 4.40 3.26 8.87
C THR A 30 5.69 2.83 9.56
N PHE A 31 5.60 1.94 10.56
CA PHE A 31 6.76 1.49 11.35
C PHE A 31 7.96 1.09 10.49
N TRP A 32 7.74 0.26 9.46
CA TRP A 32 8.79 -0.16 8.54
C TRP A 32 9.29 0.98 7.63
N ALA A 33 8.42 1.92 7.24
CA ALA A 33 8.81 2.99 6.32
C ALA A 33 9.73 3.99 7.01
N ILE A 34 9.49 4.26 8.30
CA ILE A 34 10.36 5.11 9.12
C ILE A 34 11.77 4.52 9.23
N GLU A 35 11.88 3.20 9.28
CA GLU A 35 13.16 2.50 9.44
C GLU A 35 13.88 2.29 8.10
N MET A 36 13.14 1.94 7.03
CA MET A 36 13.71 1.44 5.79
C MET A 36 13.78 2.48 4.66
N MET A 37 13.02 3.58 4.74
CA MET A 37 12.96 4.59 3.68
C MET A 37 13.71 5.86 4.08
N PRO A 38 14.56 6.45 3.20
CA PRO A 38 15.24 7.71 3.48
C PRO A 38 14.27 8.85 3.82
N THR A 39 13.10 8.87 3.18
CA THR A 39 12.03 9.86 3.40
C THR A 39 11.18 9.57 4.63
N LYS A 40 11.35 8.39 5.26
CA LYS A 40 10.54 7.88 6.37
C LYS A 40 9.05 7.71 6.03
N VAL A 41 8.69 7.73 4.74
CA VAL A 41 7.32 7.64 4.24
C VAL A 41 7.24 6.55 3.18
N CYS A 42 6.18 5.74 3.24
CA CYS A 42 5.88 4.71 2.25
C CYS A 42 5.75 5.32 0.83
N PRO A 43 6.53 4.85 -0.17
CA PRO A 43 6.51 5.43 -1.52
C PRO A 43 5.14 5.40 -2.22
N LEU A 44 4.32 4.37 -1.98
CA LEU A 44 2.98 4.28 -2.56
C LEU A 44 2.00 5.27 -1.92
N TYR A 45 2.12 5.48 -0.61
CA TYR A 45 1.31 6.48 0.07
C TYR A 45 1.69 7.89 -0.40
N ASP A 46 2.99 8.16 -0.46
CA ASP A 46 3.50 9.46 -0.88
C ASP A 46 3.07 9.79 -2.31
N CYS A 47 3.25 8.85 -3.25
CA CYS A 47 2.85 9.02 -4.64
C CYS A 47 1.33 9.24 -4.78
N ALA A 48 0.50 8.33 -4.24
CA ALA A 48 -0.94 8.42 -4.44
C ALA A 48 -1.56 9.60 -3.68
N VAL A 49 -1.28 9.73 -2.39
CA VAL A 49 -1.99 10.68 -1.52
C VAL A 49 -1.29 12.03 -1.47
N ASN A 50 0.01 12.06 -1.13
CA ASN A 50 0.70 13.34 -0.90
C ASN A 50 1.00 14.08 -2.21
N GLN A 51 1.43 13.38 -3.26
CA GLN A 51 1.85 13.99 -4.52
C GLN A 51 0.68 14.15 -5.50
N ARG A 52 -0.16 13.12 -5.67
CA ARG A 52 -1.24 13.12 -6.67
C ARG A 52 -2.62 13.51 -6.11
N GLY A 53 -2.77 13.58 -4.78
CA GLY A 53 -4.05 13.93 -4.15
C GLY A 53 -5.14 12.87 -4.30
N PHE A 54 -4.76 11.63 -4.67
CA PHE A 54 -5.69 10.52 -4.79
C PHE A 54 -6.11 10.00 -3.41
N LYS A 55 -7.28 9.36 -3.37
CA LYS A 55 -7.72 8.63 -2.19
C LYS A 55 -6.79 7.46 -1.97
N ASP A 56 -6.53 6.66 -2.99
CA ASP A 56 -5.64 5.51 -2.95
C ASP A 56 -5.06 5.20 -4.33
N CYS A 57 -4.24 4.15 -4.44
CA CYS A 57 -3.66 3.76 -5.72
C CYS A 57 -4.73 3.34 -6.76
N GLY A 58 -5.96 3.05 -6.36
CA GLY A 58 -7.08 2.67 -7.24
C GLY A 58 -7.52 3.78 -8.19
N ASP A 59 -7.37 5.03 -7.78
CA ASP A 59 -7.68 6.21 -8.60
C ASP A 59 -6.63 6.43 -9.72
N CYS A 60 -5.48 5.76 -9.65
CA CYS A 60 -4.44 5.87 -10.66
C CYS A 60 -4.85 5.09 -11.93
N SER A 61 -4.95 5.75 -13.07
CA SER A 61 -5.25 5.10 -14.36
C SER A 61 -4.19 4.06 -14.74
N GLU A 62 -2.94 4.25 -14.34
CA GLU A 62 -1.81 3.37 -14.62
C GLU A 62 -1.70 2.16 -13.67
N LEU A 63 -2.60 1.98 -12.69
CA LEU A 63 -2.53 0.85 -11.76
C LEU A 63 -2.79 -0.49 -12.49
N PRO A 64 -1.89 -1.50 -12.36
CA PRO A 64 -0.65 -1.51 -11.58
C PRO A 64 0.52 -0.80 -12.28
N CYS A 65 1.01 0.30 -11.69
CA CYS A 65 2.13 1.07 -12.26
C CYS A 65 3.49 0.55 -11.76
N ALA A 66 4.58 1.02 -12.37
CA ALA A 66 5.94 0.57 -12.03
C ALA A 66 6.27 0.71 -10.53
N THR A 67 5.92 1.83 -9.89
CA THR A 67 6.14 2.01 -8.44
C THR A 67 5.39 0.98 -7.61
N PHE A 68 4.17 0.63 -8.00
CA PHE A 68 3.36 -0.38 -7.31
C PHE A 68 3.97 -1.79 -7.45
N LEU A 69 4.45 -2.13 -8.65
CA LEU A 69 5.07 -3.41 -8.95
C LEU A 69 6.44 -3.59 -8.27
N GLN A 70 7.21 -2.51 -8.13
CA GLN A 70 8.51 -2.52 -7.46
C GLN A 70 8.41 -2.68 -5.93
N MET A 71 7.25 -2.36 -5.36
CA MET A 71 7.03 -2.49 -3.91
C MET A 71 6.64 -3.91 -3.52
N LYS A 72 7.67 -4.76 -3.43
CA LYS A 72 7.61 -6.13 -2.90
C LYS A 72 8.10 -6.15 -1.44
N ASP A 73 7.40 -6.90 -0.59
CA ASP A 73 7.87 -7.23 0.74
C ASP A 73 9.04 -8.24 0.65
N PRO A 74 10.24 -7.92 1.18
CA PRO A 74 11.39 -8.84 1.15
C PRO A 74 11.14 -10.20 1.80
N ALA A 75 10.19 -10.30 2.73
CA ALA A 75 9.83 -11.55 3.41
C ALA A 75 8.92 -12.47 2.57
N THR A 76 8.44 -12.01 1.41
CA THR A 76 7.53 -12.77 0.53
C THR A 76 8.25 -13.39 -0.67
N SER A 77 7.76 -14.54 -1.13
CA SER A 77 8.22 -15.13 -2.40
C SER A 77 7.73 -14.30 -3.60
N ASP A 78 8.37 -14.46 -4.75
CA ASP A 78 7.94 -13.77 -5.97
C ASP A 78 6.54 -14.20 -6.41
N GLU A 79 6.23 -15.51 -6.30
CA GLU A 79 4.92 -16.07 -6.63
C GLU A 79 3.81 -15.49 -5.74
N GLU A 80 4.04 -15.46 -4.42
CA GLU A 80 3.07 -14.91 -3.48
C GLU A 80 2.88 -13.41 -3.69
N ASN A 81 3.97 -12.66 -3.96
CA ASN A 81 3.89 -11.25 -4.29
C ASN A 81 3.07 -11.03 -5.57
N GLN A 82 3.30 -11.79 -6.64
CA GLN A 82 2.54 -11.69 -7.89
C GLN A 82 1.05 -11.98 -7.68
N ARG A 83 0.73 -13.02 -6.91
CA ARG A 83 -0.65 -13.34 -6.53
C ARG A 83 -1.30 -12.19 -5.78
N MET A 84 -0.61 -11.64 -4.78
CA MET A 84 -1.13 -10.55 -3.95
C MET A 84 -1.24 -9.23 -4.71
N LEU A 85 -0.39 -8.95 -5.70
CA LEU A 85 -0.53 -7.78 -6.58
C LEU A 85 -1.88 -7.83 -7.32
N GLY A 86 -2.26 -8.98 -7.89
CA GLY A 86 -3.55 -9.15 -8.56
C GLY A 86 -4.74 -8.91 -7.63
N VAL A 87 -4.70 -9.49 -6.42
CA VAL A 87 -5.74 -9.29 -5.39
C VAL A 87 -5.86 -7.81 -5.01
N ARG A 88 -4.74 -7.14 -4.75
CA ARG A 88 -4.72 -5.72 -4.36
C ARG A 88 -5.27 -4.83 -5.47
N VAL A 89 -4.92 -5.09 -6.73
CA VAL A 89 -5.43 -4.32 -7.87
C VAL A 89 -6.95 -4.49 -8.00
N ALA A 90 -7.47 -5.71 -7.93
CA ALA A 90 -8.91 -5.96 -8.00
C ALA A 90 -9.66 -5.19 -6.88
N LEU A 91 -9.21 -5.32 -5.63
CA LEU A 91 -9.81 -4.62 -4.49
C LEU A 91 -9.80 -3.09 -4.61
N LEU A 92 -8.75 -2.53 -5.22
CA LEU A 92 -8.62 -1.10 -5.44
C LEU A 92 -9.54 -0.62 -6.57
N ARG A 93 -9.64 -1.37 -7.67
CA ARG A 93 -10.50 -1.02 -8.81
C ARG A 93 -11.99 -1.15 -8.47
N ASP A 94 -12.37 -2.14 -7.67
CA ASP A 94 -13.76 -2.31 -7.22
C ASP A 94 -14.26 -1.16 -6.34
N ARG A 95 -13.35 -0.36 -5.76
CA ARG A 95 -13.67 0.80 -4.90
C ARG A 95 -13.58 2.15 -5.60
N ALA A 96 -13.09 2.19 -6.83
CA ALA A 96 -12.99 3.40 -7.63
C ALA A 96 -14.32 3.75 -8.36
N ASN A 97 -15.32 2.87 -8.25
CA ASN A 97 -16.71 3.08 -8.70
C ASN A 97 -17.63 3.41 -7.53
#